data_AF-A0A9C9SC02-F1
#
_entry.id   AF-A0A9C9SC02-F1
#
_cell.length_a   1.000
_cell.length_b   1.000
_cell.length_c   1.000
_cell.angle_alpha   90.00
_cell.angle_beta   90.00
_cell.angle_gamma   90.00
#
_symmetry.space_group_name_H-M   'P 1'
#
loop_
_entity.id
_entity.type
_entity.pdbx_description
1 polymer ?
#
loop_
_entity_poly.entity_id
_entity_poly.type
_entity_poly.pdbx_seq_one_letter_code
_entity_poly.pdbx_strand_id
1 'polypeptide(L)'
;HQGKYAALHRARRPGDGDMRSNMTAGAISRPATIDDDILELVEIVRPKLIQDGMFLVGLDIVGNKLMEINVFSPGGLLSAEQFTNVPFSRLIIHALERKVEQMGRYHHGLSNREIAML
;
A
#
# COMPACT_ATOMS: atom_id res chain seq x y z
N HIS A 1 1.17 5.19 10.07
CA HIS A 1 0.42 5.69 11.24
C HIS A 1 1.28 5.45 12.48
N GLN A 2 1.59 6.49 13.28
CA GLN A 2 2.47 6.37 14.47
C GLN A 2 3.85 5.72 14.16
N GLY A 3 4.51 6.13 13.07
CA GLY A 3 5.80 5.56 12.65
C GLY A 3 5.74 4.13 12.09
N LYS A 4 4.55 3.50 12.03
CA LYS A 4 4.36 2.16 11.47
C LYS A 4 3.81 2.23 10.04
N TYR A 5 4.33 1.35 9.20
CA TYR A 5 3.99 1.23 7.78
C TYR A 5 3.20 -0.07 7.54
N ALA A 6 2.22 -0.02 6.64
CA ALA A 6 1.51 -1.21 6.18
C ALA A 6 2.40 -1.97 5.20
N ALA A 7 3.36 -2.73 5.73
CA ALA A 7 4.38 -3.40 4.93
C ALA A 7 4.63 -4.83 5.44
N LEU A 8 5.00 -5.71 4.52
CA LEU A 8 5.44 -7.07 4.80
C LEU A 8 6.58 -7.43 3.86
N HIS A 9 7.48 -8.28 4.34
CA HIS A 9 8.54 -8.86 3.53
C HIS A 9 8.09 -10.25 3.06
N ARG A 10 8.01 -10.45 1.74
CA ARG A 10 7.72 -11.76 1.14
C ARG A 10 9.02 -12.54 1.04
N ALA A 11 9.18 -13.56 1.88
CA ALA A 11 10.34 -14.44 1.85
C ALA A 11 9.97 -15.80 1.24
N ARG A 12 10.93 -16.42 0.54
CA ARG A 12 10.76 -17.78 0.02
C ARG A 12 10.72 -18.78 1.16
N ARG A 13 10.01 -19.89 0.95
CA ARG A 13 10.08 -21.04 1.86
C ARG A 13 11.45 -21.71 1.69
N PRO A 14 12.15 -22.09 2.77
CA PRO A 14 13.37 -22.87 2.67
C PRO A 14 13.11 -24.18 1.91
N GLY A 15 13.92 -24.48 0.89
CA GLY A 15 13.84 -25.71 0.10
C GLY A 15 13.03 -25.63 -1.21
N ASP A 16 12.48 -24.46 -1.56
CA ASP A 16 11.76 -24.27 -2.82
C ASP A 16 12.71 -23.81 -3.95
N GLY A 17 12.72 -24.56 -5.06
CA GLY A 17 13.59 -24.33 -6.22
C GLY A 17 13.04 -23.32 -7.24
N ASP A 18 11.80 -22.85 -7.07
CA ASP A 18 11.21 -21.83 -7.94
C ASP A 18 11.73 -20.43 -7.55
N MET A 19 12.11 -19.64 -8.56
CA MET A 19 12.57 -18.27 -8.35
C MET A 19 11.44 -17.28 -8.06
N ARG A 20 10.19 -17.67 -8.27
CA ARG A 20 9.01 -16.80 -8.14
C ARG A 20 8.54 -16.72 -6.68
N SER A 21 8.47 -15.50 -6.12
CA SER A 21 8.08 -15.23 -4.72
C SER A 21 6.62 -14.83 -4.54
N ASN A 22 5.73 -15.21 -5.46
CA ASN A 22 4.31 -14.84 -5.38
C ASN A 22 3.62 -15.59 -4.23
N MET A 23 2.72 -14.92 -3.48
CA MET A 23 2.07 -15.49 -2.29
C MET A 23 1.29 -16.79 -2.58
N THR A 24 0.73 -16.94 -3.78
CA THR A 24 0.03 -18.16 -4.23
C THR A 24 0.97 -19.36 -4.39
N ALA A 25 2.28 -19.12 -4.54
CA ALA A 25 3.31 -20.15 -4.69
C ALA A 25 3.96 -20.58 -3.36
N GLY A 26 3.40 -20.18 -2.20
CA GLY A 26 3.87 -20.66 -0.89
C GLY A 26 4.91 -19.78 -0.19
N ALA A 27 5.10 -18.54 -0.67
CA ALA A 27 5.89 -17.52 0.01
C ALA A 27 5.32 -17.22 1.41
N ILE A 28 6.22 -17.02 2.38
CA ILE A 28 5.87 -16.68 3.76
C ILE A 28 5.97 -15.17 3.97
N SER A 29 4.98 -14.60 4.66
CA SER A 29 5.00 -13.20 5.09
C SER A 29 5.83 -13.08 6.37
N ARG A 30 6.74 -12.11 6.40
CA ARG A 30 7.50 -11.71 7.59
C ARG A 30 7.33 -10.20 7.84
N PRO A 31 7.58 -9.72 9.07
CA PRO A 31 7.69 -8.29 9.32
C PRO A 31 8.70 -7.65 8.35
N ALA A 32 8.31 -6.54 7.71
CA ALA A 32 9.20 -5.77 6.86
C ALA A 32 10.10 -4.86 7.72
N THR A 33 11.36 -4.72 7.30
CA THR A 33 12.20 -3.59 7.72
C THR A 33 12.13 -2.56 6.61
N ILE A 34 11.73 -1.33 6.95
CA ILE A 34 11.66 -0.22 6.01
C ILE A 34 12.87 0.66 6.25
N ASP A 35 13.73 0.77 5.25
CA ASP A 35 14.91 1.64 5.26
C ASP A 35 14.63 2.94 4.49
N ASP A 36 15.61 3.85 4.52
CA ASP A 36 15.52 5.16 3.89
C ASP A 36 15.40 5.07 2.37
N ASP A 37 16.04 4.08 1.73
CA ASP A 37 15.98 3.84 0.28
C ASP A 37 14.55 3.47 -0.16
N ILE A 38 13.87 2.60 0.60
CA ILE A 38 12.47 2.27 0.36
C ILE A 38 11.58 3.50 0.53
N LEU A 39 11.80 4.29 1.58
CA LEU A 39 11.00 5.50 1.83
C LEU A 39 11.20 6.54 0.73
N GLU A 40 12.43 6.77 0.28
CA GLU A 40 12.73 7.68 -0.81
C GLU A 40 12.01 7.23 -2.10
N LEU A 41 12.05 5.94 -2.42
CA LEU A 41 11.35 5.41 -3.59
C LEU A 41 9.83 5.63 -3.50
N VAL A 42 9.24 5.39 -2.32
CA VAL A 42 7.80 5.62 -2.10
C VAL A 42 7.45 7.11 -2.28
N GLU A 43 8.29 8.01 -1.76
CA GLU A 43 8.11 9.46 -1.86
C GLU A 43 8.24 9.98 -3.30
N ILE A 44 9.08 9.36 -4.13
CA ILE A 44 9.18 9.68 -5.57
C ILE A 44 7.89 9.32 -6.30
N VAL A 45 7.29 8.17 -5.98
CA VAL A 45 6.11 7.64 -6.71
C VAL A 45 4.81 8.26 -6.22
N ARG A 46 4.73 8.61 -4.93
CA ARG A 46 3.52 9.10 -4.26
C ARG A 46 2.82 10.27 -5.00
N PRO A 47 3.51 11.36 -5.42
CA PRO A 47 2.84 12.51 -6.04
C PRO A 47 2.08 12.13 -7.31
N LYS A 48 2.65 11.23 -8.13
CA LYS A 48 2.00 10.79 -9.37
C LYS A 48 0.74 9.98 -9.09
N LEU A 49 0.79 9.07 -8.12
CA LEU A 49 -0.36 8.25 -7.72
C LEU A 49 -1.51 9.10 -7.20
N ILE A 50 -1.20 10.12 -6.39
CA ILE A 50 -2.17 11.09 -5.89
C ILE A 50 -2.78 11.87 -7.06
N GLN A 51 -1.94 12.41 -7.95
CA GLN A 51 -2.39 13.17 -9.12
C GLN A 51 -3.31 12.32 -10.02
N ASP A 52 -3.06 11.02 -10.10
CA ASP A 52 -3.87 10.05 -10.84
C ASP A 52 -5.17 9.63 -10.12
N GLY A 53 -5.38 10.10 -8.89
CA GLY A 53 -6.56 9.81 -8.10
C GLY A 53 -6.54 8.42 -7.46
N MET A 54 -5.39 7.75 -7.42
CA MET A 54 -5.31 6.41 -6.82
C MET A 54 -5.48 6.51 -5.30
N PHE A 55 -6.56 5.93 -4.77
CA PHE A 55 -6.90 6.02 -3.35
C PHE A 55 -6.11 5.02 -2.49
N LEU A 56 -5.97 3.79 -2.97
CA LEU A 56 -5.27 2.72 -2.26
C LEU A 56 -4.37 1.97 -3.24
N VAL A 57 -3.07 1.95 -2.98
CA VAL A 57 -2.05 1.37 -3.84
C VAL A 57 -1.10 0.52 -3.01
N GLY A 58 -0.77 -0.68 -3.51
CA GLY A 58 0.33 -1.49 -3.01
C GLY A 58 1.55 -1.35 -3.91
N LEU A 59 2.72 -1.19 -3.31
CA LEU A 59 4.01 -1.11 -4.02
C LEU A 59 4.81 -2.38 -3.71
N ASP A 60 5.21 -3.09 -4.76
CA ASP A 60 6.09 -4.24 -4.63
C ASP A 60 7.52 -3.78 -4.96
N ILE A 61 8.40 -3.83 -3.96
CA ILE A 61 9.77 -3.31 -4.00
C ILE A 61 10.75 -4.44 -3.75
N VAL A 62 11.82 -4.51 -4.55
CA VAL A 62 12.93 -5.47 -4.40
C VAL A 62 14.24 -4.71 -4.37
N GLY A 63 14.95 -4.76 -3.23
CA GLY A 63 16.09 -3.87 -3.00
C GLY A 63 15.63 -2.42 -3.06
N ASN A 64 16.25 -1.62 -3.93
CA ASN A 64 15.92 -0.21 -4.17
C ASN A 64 15.13 0.00 -5.48
N LYS A 65 14.41 -1.02 -5.97
CA LYS A 65 13.70 -0.96 -7.25
C LYS A 65 12.22 -1.25 -7.06
N LEU A 66 11.40 -0.41 -7.70
CA LEU A 66 9.97 -0.65 -7.84
C LEU A 66 9.73 -1.70 -8.92
N MET A 67 9.08 -2.79 -8.55
CA MET A 67 8.78 -3.88 -9.46
C MET A 67 7.36 -3.76 -10.01
N GLU A 68 6.37 -3.53 -9.14
CA GLU A 68 4.96 -3.47 -9.52
C GLU A 68 4.18 -2.44 -8.69
N ILE A 69 3.13 -1.88 -9.30
CA ILE A 69 2.17 -0.99 -8.65
C ILE A 69 0.78 -1.63 -8.76
N ASN A 70 0.21 -2.03 -7.61
CA ASN A 70 -1.09 -2.69 -7.52
C ASN A 70 -2.17 -1.70 -7.05
N VAL A 71 -3.03 -1.23 -7.97
CA VAL A 71 -3.95 -0.09 -7.71
C VAL A 71 -5.41 -0.46 -7.42
N PHE A 72 -5.80 -1.74 -7.53
CA PHE A 72 -7.21 -2.16 -7.34
C PHE A 72 -7.43 -2.99 -6.08
N SER A 73 -6.54 -3.95 -5.80
CA SER A 73 -6.70 -4.93 -4.72
C SER A 73 -5.35 -5.29 -4.10
N PRO A 74 -4.64 -4.32 -3.49
CA PRO A 74 -3.36 -4.63 -2.86
C PRO A 74 -3.55 -5.63 -1.71
N GLY A 75 -2.81 -6.73 -1.78
CA GLY A 75 -2.81 -7.78 -0.77
C GLY A 75 -1.92 -7.47 0.44
N GLY A 76 -1.95 -8.33 1.44
CA GLY A 76 -1.00 -8.27 2.56
C GLY A 76 -1.39 -7.38 3.74
N LEU A 77 -2.51 -6.66 3.65
CA LEU A 77 -2.96 -5.74 4.70
C LEU A 77 -3.15 -6.45 6.05
N LEU A 78 -3.84 -7.59 6.07
CA LEU A 78 -4.07 -8.37 7.29
C LEU A 78 -2.76 -8.80 7.97
N SER A 79 -1.77 -9.24 7.20
CA SER A 79 -0.46 -9.60 7.73
C SER A 79 0.27 -8.38 8.30
N ALA A 80 0.20 -7.24 7.62
CA ALA A 80 0.78 -6.00 8.12
C ALA A 80 0.11 -5.55 9.44
N GLU A 81 -1.21 -5.67 9.57
CA GLU A 81 -1.91 -5.40 10.83
C GLU A 81 -1.44 -6.34 11.94
N GLN A 82 -1.30 -7.64 11.65
CA GLN A 82 -0.79 -8.62 12.62
C GLN A 82 0.64 -8.30 13.09
N PHE A 83 1.54 -7.91 12.18
CA PHE A 83 2.93 -7.61 12.52
C PHE A 83 3.09 -6.29 13.27
N THR A 84 2.23 -5.30 12.99
CA THR A 84 2.37 -3.95 13.53
C THR A 84 1.42 -3.67 14.70
N ASN A 85 0.39 -4.50 14.89
CA ASN A 85 -0.74 -4.25 15.79
C ASN A 85 -1.44 -2.90 15.50
N VAL A 86 -1.51 -2.50 14.23
CA VAL A 86 -2.21 -1.29 13.77
C VAL A 86 -3.39 -1.70 12.89
N PRO A 87 -4.62 -1.19 13.12
CA PRO A 87 -5.79 -1.56 12.34
C PRO A 87 -5.87 -0.76 11.02
N PHE A 88 -4.94 -1.00 10.10
CA PHE A 88 -4.86 -0.30 8.81
C PHE A 88 -6.15 -0.40 7.97
N SER A 89 -6.84 -1.54 7.97
CA SER A 89 -8.13 -1.74 7.30
C SER A 89 -9.17 -0.73 7.78
N ARG A 90 -9.29 -0.56 9.10
CA ARG A 90 -10.17 0.45 9.71
C ARG A 90 -9.76 1.86 9.31
N LEU A 91 -8.46 2.17 9.31
CA LEU A 91 -7.96 3.48 8.90
C LEU A 91 -8.29 3.79 7.43
N ILE A 92 -8.20 2.80 6.55
CA ILE A 92 -8.55 2.91 5.12
C ILE A 92 -10.05 3.14 4.96
N ILE A 93 -10.90 2.37 5.66
CA ILE A 93 -12.36 2.55 5.62
C ILE A 93 -12.72 3.98 6.06
N HIS A 94 -12.17 4.45 7.19
CA HIS A 94 -12.42 5.81 7.65
C HIS A 94 -11.91 6.88 6.68
N ALA A 95 -10.78 6.64 5.99
CA ALA A 95 -10.30 7.54 4.96
C ALA A 95 -11.26 7.59 3.75
N LEU A 96 -11.84 6.45 3.37
CA LEU A 96 -12.80 6.37 2.29
C LEU A 96 -14.11 7.07 2.66
N GLU A 97 -14.62 6.86 3.86
CA GLU A 97 -15.80 7.55 4.39
C GLU A 97 -15.63 9.08 4.35
N ARG A 98 -14.49 9.60 4.83
CA ARG A 98 -14.17 11.04 4.73
C ARG A 98 -14.13 11.52 3.29
N LYS A 99 -13.55 10.73 2.39
CA LYS A 99 -13.50 11.07 0.96
C LYS A 99 -14.90 11.18 0.36
N VAL A 100 -15.79 10.21 0.66
CA VAL A 100 -17.19 10.22 0.21
C VAL A 100 -17.96 11.43 0.78
N GLU A 101 -17.77 11.73 2.06
CA GLU A 101 -18.37 12.91 2.70
C GLU A 101 -17.93 14.21 2.02
N GLN A 102 -16.64 14.33 1.69
CA GLN A 102 -16.12 15.49 0.94
C GLN A 102 -16.78 15.61 -0.43
N MET A 103 -16.94 14.52 -1.19
CA MET A 103 -17.61 14.59 -2.50
C MET A 103 -19.05 15.09 -2.37
N GLY A 104 -19.76 14.69 -1.32
CA GLY A 104 -21.14 15.13 -1.06
C GLY A 104 -21.24 16.61 -0.66
N ARG A 105 -20.20 17.18 -0.02
CA ARG A 105 -20.16 18.60 0.36
C ARG A 105 -19.94 19.53 -0.82
N TYR A 106 -19.23 19.09 -1.86
CA TYR A 106 -18.99 19.90 -3.04
C TYR A 106 -20.10 19.69 -4.07
N HIS A 107 -21.05 20.63 -4.11
CA HIS A 107 -22.24 20.62 -4.99
C HIS A 107 -21.96 20.52 -6.51
N HIS A 108 -20.70 20.58 -6.95
CA HIS A 108 -20.31 20.50 -8.36
C HIS A 108 -19.68 19.15 -8.77
N GLY A 109 -19.73 18.14 -7.89
CA GLY A 109 -19.32 16.78 -8.26
C GLY A 109 -17.83 16.70 -8.59
N LEU A 110 -16.98 17.09 -7.63
CA LEU A 110 -15.53 16.95 -7.80
C LEU A 110 -15.19 15.50 -8.16
N SER A 111 -14.35 15.34 -9.16
CA SER A 111 -13.82 14.06 -9.57
C SER A 111 -12.89 13.48 -8.50
N ASN A 112 -12.71 12.16 -8.57
CA ASN A 112 -11.81 11.44 -7.68
C ASN A 112 -10.35 11.97 -7.71
N ARG A 113 -9.90 12.53 -8.84
CA ARG A 113 -8.58 13.17 -8.99
C ARG A 113 -8.52 14.51 -8.27
N GLU A 114 -9.55 15.33 -8.41
CA GLU A 114 -9.61 16.64 -7.73
C GLU A 114 -9.63 16.45 -6.22
N ILE A 115 -10.45 15.52 -5.70
CA ILE A 115 -10.52 15.26 -4.26
C ILE A 115 -9.21 14.65 -3.73
N ALA A 116 -8.47 13.89 -4.53
CA ALA A 116 -7.18 13.35 -4.10
C ALA A 116 -6.11 14.44 -3.87
N MET A 117 -6.27 15.62 -4.48
CA MET A 117 -5.32 16.73 -4.39
C MET A 117 -5.70 17.79 -3.33
N LEU A 118 -6.87 17.66 -2.69
CA LEU A 118 -7.34 18.53 -1.60
C LEU A 118 -6.78 18.08 -0.25
#